data_AF-A0A1F3CHB6-F1
#
_entry.id   AF-A0A1F3CHB6-F1
#
_cell.length_a   1.000
_cell.length_b   1.000
_cell.length_c   1.000
_cell.angle_alpha   90.00
_cell.angle_beta   90.00
_cell.angle_gamma   90.00
#
_symmetry.space_group_name_H-M   'P 1'
#
loop_
_entity.id
_entity.type
_entity.pdbx_description
1 polymer ?
#
loop_
_entity_poly.entity_id
_entity_poly.type
_entity_poly.pdbx_seq_one_letter_code
_entity_poly.pdbx_strand_id
1 'polypeptide(L)'
;MISGLADARVRRSAARWLGAACVLGFAASAAVMAGLGYGLDRWVFLVLVWAVLIYAPLRILIESSETSGARAVQALAAQLATDPYRYTHAASLPVIIRDLASREVVLPRICHPQHLRQAVDAAVALIAWGNARRDVHTAMTDIIRTLVAALAARAATLSAAVNGEANSSIQARWEGARSLGALGALIAILAAAFADRWGEPPLVPALGGRSLAAYLASALDYCDEASLQVDALPWTEPPLASSLADGTLELIGGRWQAFLDAGLPAPRALSAFVAAVAPPVV
;
A
#
# COMPACT_ATOMS: atom_id res chain seq x y z
N MET A 1 18.06 -9.78 -7.53
CA MET A 1 17.32 -11.06 -7.57
C MET A 1 16.71 -11.44 -6.23
N ILE A 2 17.47 -11.40 -5.12
CA ILE A 2 16.97 -11.77 -3.77
C ILE A 2 15.90 -10.79 -3.25
N SER A 3 15.98 -9.50 -3.57
CA SER A 3 14.97 -8.49 -3.18
C SER A 3 13.59 -8.69 -3.81
N GLY A 4 13.52 -9.33 -4.98
CA GLY A 4 12.25 -9.61 -5.68
C GLY A 4 11.48 -10.79 -5.11
N LEU A 5 12.16 -11.73 -4.45
CA LEU A 5 11.53 -12.91 -3.83
C LEU A 5 10.84 -12.61 -2.49
N ALA A 6 11.13 -11.45 -1.89
CA ALA A 6 10.39 -10.96 -0.72
C ALA A 6 8.95 -10.55 -1.06
N ASP A 7 8.65 -10.29 -2.34
CA ASP A 7 7.30 -9.92 -2.79
C ASP A 7 6.42 -11.18 -2.96
N ALA A 8 5.33 -11.22 -2.20
CA ALA A 8 4.32 -12.29 -2.26
C ALA A 8 3.71 -12.49 -3.66
N ARG A 9 3.72 -11.46 -4.53
CA ARG A 9 3.22 -11.60 -5.92
C ARG A 9 4.22 -12.33 -6.80
N VAL A 10 5.50 -11.97 -6.72
CA VAL A 10 6.60 -12.62 -7.46
C VAL A 10 6.71 -14.08 -7.03
N ARG A 11 6.51 -14.37 -5.74
CA ARG A 11 6.41 -15.76 -5.25
C ARG A 11 5.20 -16.52 -5.80
N ARG A 12 4.01 -15.91 -5.80
CA ARG A 12 2.80 -16.54 -6.35
C ARG A 12 2.86 -16.76 -7.86
N SER A 13 3.53 -15.88 -8.61
CA SER A 13 3.77 -16.10 -10.03
C SER A 13 4.86 -17.16 -10.23
N ALA A 14 5.96 -17.12 -9.47
CA ALA A 14 7.03 -18.11 -9.54
C ALA A 14 6.52 -19.53 -9.20
N ALA A 15 5.68 -19.68 -8.19
CA ALA A 15 5.07 -20.97 -7.83
C ALA A 15 4.14 -21.50 -8.93
N ARG A 16 3.38 -20.62 -9.60
CA ARG A 16 2.54 -20.98 -10.75
C ARG A 16 3.37 -21.38 -11.97
N TRP A 17 4.42 -20.63 -12.27
CA TRP A 17 5.36 -20.95 -13.34
C TRP A 17 6.12 -22.24 -13.08
N LEU A 18 6.52 -22.49 -11.83
CA LEU A 18 7.15 -23.75 -11.43
C LEU A 18 6.23 -24.93 -11.67
N GLY A 19 4.95 -24.82 -11.27
CA GLY A 19 3.95 -25.85 -11.55
C GLY A 19 3.77 -26.10 -13.06
N ALA A 20 3.62 -25.03 -13.85
CA ALA A 20 3.49 -25.13 -15.30
C ALA A 20 4.73 -25.76 -15.97
N ALA A 21 5.94 -25.36 -15.54
CA ALA A 21 7.19 -25.90 -16.03
C ALA A 21 7.35 -27.39 -15.69
N CYS A 22 6.93 -27.82 -14.49
CA CYS A 22 6.98 -29.24 -14.11
C CYS A 22 5.98 -30.08 -14.90
N VAL A 23 4.78 -29.57 -15.19
CA VAL A 23 3.79 -30.25 -16.05
C VAL A 23 4.31 -30.35 -17.49
N LEU A 24 4.89 -29.28 -18.03
CA LEU A 24 5.51 -29.28 -19.36
C LEU A 24 6.69 -30.25 -19.43
N GLY A 25 7.55 -30.25 -18.42
CA GLY A 25 8.67 -31.17 -18.31
C GLY A 25 8.25 -32.63 -18.24
N PHE A 26 7.19 -32.92 -17.46
CA PHE A 26 6.57 -34.24 -17.41
C PHE A 26 6.01 -34.66 -18.78
N ALA A 27 5.24 -33.79 -19.44
CA ALA A 27 4.64 -34.07 -20.74
C ALA A 27 5.71 -34.30 -21.83
N ALA A 28 6.76 -33.49 -21.86
CA ALA A 28 7.90 -33.66 -22.76
C ALA A 28 8.63 -34.98 -22.50
N SER A 29 8.87 -35.33 -21.24
CA SER A 29 9.53 -36.59 -20.85
C SER A 29 8.69 -37.81 -21.24
N ALA A 30 7.37 -37.74 -21.06
CA ALA A 30 6.43 -38.78 -21.46
C ALA A 30 6.38 -38.94 -22.99
N ALA A 31 6.37 -37.84 -23.75
CA ALA A 31 6.39 -37.86 -25.21
C ALA A 31 7.69 -38.47 -25.77
N VAL A 32 8.84 -38.15 -25.17
CA VAL A 32 10.14 -38.75 -25.55
C VAL A 32 10.15 -40.25 -25.27
N MET A 33 9.68 -40.68 -24.10
CA MET A 33 9.60 -42.12 -23.79
C MET A 33 8.64 -42.88 -24.70
N ALA A 34 7.51 -42.26 -25.07
CA ALA A 34 6.59 -42.84 -26.04
C ALA A 34 7.22 -42.94 -27.45
N GLY A 35 7.92 -41.90 -27.91
CA GLY A 35 8.60 -41.88 -29.20
C GLY A 35 9.78 -42.86 -29.30
N LEU A 36 10.43 -43.17 -28.18
CA LEU A 36 11.51 -44.15 -28.09
C LEU A 36 11.03 -45.59 -27.85
N GLY A 37 9.72 -45.83 -27.79
CA GLY A 37 9.14 -47.16 -27.66
C GLY A 37 9.19 -47.77 -26.25
N TYR A 38 9.53 -47.00 -25.23
CA TYR A 38 9.62 -47.48 -23.83
C TYR A 38 8.26 -47.66 -23.13
N GLY A 39 7.15 -47.27 -23.78
CA GLY A 39 5.80 -47.35 -23.23
C GLY A 39 5.54 -46.34 -22.10
N LEU A 40 4.27 -46.19 -21.70
CA LEU A 40 3.86 -45.32 -20.59
C LEU A 40 3.97 -46.02 -19.21
N ASP A 41 4.40 -47.27 -19.14
CA ASP A 41 4.41 -48.07 -17.90
C ASP A 41 5.30 -47.46 -16.79
N ARG A 42 6.24 -46.59 -17.17
CA ARG A 42 7.13 -45.87 -16.25
C ARG A 42 6.62 -44.48 -15.86
N TRP A 43 5.34 -44.17 -16.08
CA TRP A 43 4.74 -42.88 -15.72
C TRP A 43 4.92 -42.54 -14.23
N VAL A 44 4.88 -43.53 -13.34
CA VAL A 44 5.13 -43.36 -11.90
C VAL A 44 6.54 -42.83 -11.64
N PHE A 45 7.56 -43.31 -12.37
CA PHE A 45 8.92 -42.82 -12.25
C PHE A 45 9.03 -41.35 -12.70
N LEU A 46 8.36 -40.98 -13.80
CA LEU A 46 8.31 -39.59 -14.24
C LEU A 46 7.62 -38.68 -13.22
N VAL A 47 6.51 -39.14 -12.62
CA VAL A 47 5.84 -38.41 -11.54
C VAL A 47 6.78 -38.25 -10.35
N LEU A 48 7.49 -39.29 -9.95
CA LEU A 48 8.43 -39.22 -8.82
C LEU A 48 9.56 -38.22 -9.09
N VAL A 49 10.15 -38.22 -10.28
CA VAL A 49 11.18 -37.25 -10.65
C VAL A 49 10.63 -35.82 -10.65
N TRP A 50 9.53 -35.56 -11.35
CA TRP A 50 9.02 -34.20 -11.52
C TRP A 50 8.33 -33.65 -10.27
N ALA A 51 7.55 -34.45 -9.56
CA ALA A 51 6.82 -34.02 -8.37
C ALA A 51 7.69 -34.03 -7.11
N VAL A 52 8.47 -35.09 -6.88
CA VAL A 52 9.20 -35.29 -5.62
C VAL A 52 10.63 -34.75 -5.69
N LEU A 53 11.35 -34.97 -6.79
CA LEU A 53 12.76 -34.54 -6.89
C LEU A 53 12.92 -33.11 -7.43
N ILE A 54 11.97 -32.60 -8.21
CA ILE A 54 12.06 -31.26 -8.81
C ILE A 54 11.09 -30.28 -8.13
N TYR A 55 9.78 -30.57 -8.17
CA TYR A 55 8.76 -29.62 -7.70
C TYR A 55 8.83 -29.40 -6.18
N ALA A 56 8.81 -30.46 -5.36
CA ALA A 56 8.78 -30.32 -3.91
C ALA A 56 9.99 -29.54 -3.34
N PRO A 57 11.26 -29.82 -3.73
CA PRO A 57 12.41 -29.07 -3.22
C PRO A 57 12.39 -27.61 -3.65
N LEU A 58 12.04 -27.33 -4.92
CA LEU A 58 11.93 -25.96 -5.43
C LEU A 58 10.77 -25.19 -4.76
N ARG A 59 9.66 -25.87 -4.46
CA ARG A 59 8.54 -25.28 -3.73
C ARG A 59 8.93 -24.93 -2.30
N ILE A 60 9.61 -25.84 -1.59
CA ILE A 60 10.15 -25.61 -0.24
C ILE A 60 11.17 -24.46 -0.25
N LEU A 61 12.01 -24.37 -1.28
CA LEU A 61 12.96 -23.26 -1.43
C LEU A 61 12.23 -21.92 -1.59
N ILE A 62 11.17 -21.86 -2.40
CA ILE A 62 10.35 -20.66 -2.59
C ILE A 62 9.62 -20.28 -1.28
N GLU A 63 9.13 -21.25 -0.52
CA GLU A 63 8.43 -20.99 0.75
C GLU A 63 9.39 -20.59 1.88
N SER A 64 10.53 -21.26 2.02
CA SER A 64 11.56 -20.90 2.99
C SER A 64 12.15 -19.50 2.74
N SER A 65 12.12 -19.03 1.48
CA SER A 65 12.50 -17.67 1.12
C SER A 65 11.59 -16.59 1.75
N GLU A 66 10.37 -16.92 2.18
CA GLU A 66 9.48 -15.99 2.88
C GLU A 66 10.03 -15.64 4.26
N THR A 67 10.40 -16.65 5.04
CA THR A 67 10.96 -16.45 6.39
C THR A 67 12.35 -15.80 6.34
N SER A 68 13.18 -16.21 5.39
CA SER A 68 14.52 -15.65 5.21
C SER A 68 14.47 -14.23 4.65
N GLY A 69 13.55 -13.96 3.73
CA GLY A 69 13.32 -12.63 3.16
C GLY A 69 12.77 -11.65 4.18
N ALA A 70 11.79 -12.06 5.00
CA ALA A 70 11.27 -11.22 6.08
C ALA A 70 12.37 -10.86 7.10
N ARG A 71 13.18 -11.84 7.51
CA ARG A 71 14.34 -11.59 8.40
C ARG A 71 15.38 -10.69 7.75
N ALA A 72 15.68 -10.87 6.47
CA ALA A 72 16.63 -10.03 5.75
C ALA A 72 16.14 -8.58 5.64
N VAL A 73 14.83 -8.38 5.39
CA VAL A 73 14.22 -7.04 5.36
C VAL A 73 14.24 -6.39 6.74
N GLN A 74 13.94 -7.14 7.82
CA GLN A 74 14.03 -6.64 9.18
C GLN A 74 15.47 -6.28 9.59
N ALA A 75 16.45 -7.14 9.24
CA ALA A 75 17.85 -6.85 9.48
C ALA A 75 18.32 -5.61 8.72
N LEU A 76 17.89 -5.45 7.46
CA LEU A 76 18.18 -4.25 6.66
C LEU A 76 17.52 -3.00 7.25
N ALA A 77 16.26 -3.10 7.69
CA ALA A 77 15.57 -1.99 8.34
C ALA A 77 16.28 -1.57 9.65
N ALA A 78 16.72 -2.54 10.46
CA ALA A 78 17.47 -2.28 11.68
C ALA A 78 18.83 -1.61 11.41
N GLN A 79 19.54 -2.04 10.35
CA GLN A 79 20.79 -1.39 9.92
C GLN A 79 20.54 0.05 9.44
N LEU A 80 19.49 0.26 8.65
CA LEU A 80 19.11 1.57 8.13
C LEU A 80 18.55 2.51 9.21
N ALA A 81 18.01 1.99 10.31
CA ALA A 81 17.47 2.81 11.40
C ALA A 81 18.54 3.73 12.01
N THR A 82 19.79 3.28 12.06
CA THR A 82 20.92 4.06 12.56
C THR A 82 21.52 5.03 11.54
N ASP A 83 21.11 4.96 10.27
CA ASP A 83 21.64 5.82 9.21
C ASP A 83 20.96 7.21 9.28
N PRO A 84 21.73 8.32 9.39
CA PRO A 84 21.17 9.67 9.37
C PRO A 84 20.60 10.07 7.99
N TYR A 85 21.01 9.41 6.90
CA TYR A 85 20.55 9.67 5.53
C TYR A 85 19.51 8.67 5.05
N ARG A 86 18.93 7.89 5.97
CA ARG A 86 17.99 6.80 5.69
C ARG A 86 16.78 7.21 4.84
N TYR A 87 16.32 8.46 4.97
CA TYR A 87 15.20 8.99 4.17
C TYR A 87 15.62 9.57 2.80
N THR A 88 16.92 9.77 2.55
CA THR A 88 17.43 10.45 1.36
C THR A 88 17.72 9.47 0.22
N HIS A 89 18.13 8.24 0.54
CA HIS A 89 18.48 7.25 -0.48
C HIS A 89 17.23 6.55 -1.04
N ALA A 90 17.12 6.51 -2.37
CA ALA A 90 16.00 5.87 -3.05
C ALA A 90 15.88 4.36 -2.74
N ALA A 91 16.99 3.69 -2.40
CA ALA A 91 17.00 2.27 -2.09
C ALA A 91 16.57 1.95 -0.64
N SER A 92 16.85 2.83 0.31
CA SER A 92 16.51 2.65 1.73
C SER A 92 15.06 3.06 2.02
N LEU A 93 14.57 4.09 1.31
CA LEU A 93 13.26 4.68 1.56
C LEU A 93 12.10 3.66 1.55
N PRO A 94 11.95 2.76 0.56
CA PRO A 94 10.86 1.76 0.59
C PRO A 94 10.94 0.79 1.76
N VAL A 95 12.14 0.50 2.27
CA VAL A 95 12.35 -0.43 3.37
C VAL A 95 11.93 0.21 4.69
N ILE A 96 12.38 1.43 4.95
CA ILE A 96 12.08 2.17 6.19
C ILE A 96 10.61 2.51 6.26
N ILE A 97 10.01 2.96 5.16
CA ILE A 97 8.59 3.31 5.13
C ILE A 97 7.71 2.08 5.34
N ARG A 98 8.10 0.92 4.79
CA ARG A 98 7.38 -0.33 5.04
C ARG A 98 7.51 -0.80 6.48
N ASP A 99 8.70 -0.71 7.07
CA ASP A 99 8.93 -1.02 8.48
C ASP A 99 8.09 -0.13 9.38
N LEU A 100 8.14 1.18 9.16
CA LEU A 100 7.38 2.17 9.92
C LEU A 100 5.87 1.97 9.77
N ALA A 101 5.37 1.72 8.56
CA ALA A 101 3.96 1.39 8.33
C ALA A 101 3.51 0.13 9.08
N SER A 102 4.39 -0.87 9.22
CA SER A 102 4.07 -2.10 9.95
C SER A 102 4.01 -1.93 11.47
N ARG A 103 4.68 -0.91 12.01
CA ARG A 103 4.72 -0.60 13.45
C ARG A 103 3.66 0.41 13.88
N GLU A 104 3.44 1.43 13.05
CA GLU A 104 2.68 2.62 13.44
C GLU A 104 1.25 2.67 12.88
N VAL A 105 0.91 1.84 11.88
CA VAL A 105 -0.33 2.00 11.13
C VAL A 105 -1.23 0.79 11.21
N VAL A 106 -2.42 1.01 11.78
CA VAL A 106 -3.51 0.05 11.81
C VAL A 106 -4.58 0.49 10.82
N LEU A 107 -4.92 -0.40 9.88
CA LEU A 107 -6.00 -0.15 8.93
C LEU A 107 -7.37 -0.51 9.52
N PRO A 108 -8.44 0.22 9.16
CA PRO A 108 -9.82 -0.16 9.43
C PRO A 108 -10.15 -1.54 8.86
N ARG A 109 -11.12 -2.24 9.46
CA ARG A 109 -11.43 -3.65 9.10
C ARG A 109 -11.91 -3.81 7.67
N ILE A 110 -12.55 -2.77 7.12
CA ILE A 110 -13.06 -2.75 5.75
C ILE A 110 -11.93 -2.69 4.70
N CYS A 111 -10.73 -2.23 5.08
CA CYS A 111 -9.58 -2.07 4.19
C CYS A 111 -8.87 -3.41 3.94
N HIS A 112 -8.50 -3.64 2.68
CA HIS A 112 -7.71 -4.80 2.29
C HIS A 112 -6.20 -4.54 2.48
N PRO A 113 -5.37 -5.59 2.70
CA PRO A 113 -3.91 -5.44 2.79
C PRO A 113 -3.25 -4.78 1.57
N GLN A 114 -3.91 -4.79 0.42
CA GLN A 114 -3.44 -4.07 -0.77
C GLN A 114 -3.47 -2.55 -0.59
N HIS A 115 -4.42 -2.01 0.18
CA HIS A 115 -4.52 -0.57 0.43
C HIS A 115 -3.34 -0.07 1.27
N LEU A 116 -2.84 -0.88 2.21
CA LEU A 116 -1.61 -0.54 2.95
C LEU A 116 -0.41 -0.44 2.00
N ARG A 117 -0.30 -1.37 1.04
CA ARG A 117 0.79 -1.34 0.05
C ARG A 117 0.68 -0.11 -0.85
N GLN A 118 -0.51 0.25 -1.29
CA GLN A 118 -0.75 1.48 -2.05
C GLN A 118 -0.40 2.73 -1.23
N ALA A 119 -0.78 2.78 0.06
CA ALA A 119 -0.39 3.86 0.97
C ALA A 119 1.13 3.95 1.15
N VAL A 120 1.82 2.82 1.28
CA VAL A 120 3.30 2.76 1.34
C VAL A 120 3.93 3.27 0.05
N ASP A 121 3.47 2.81 -1.12
CA ASP A 121 3.99 3.25 -2.42
C ASP A 121 3.77 4.77 -2.63
N ALA A 122 2.61 5.28 -2.21
CA ALA A 122 2.31 6.71 -2.21
C ALA A 122 3.19 7.51 -1.26
N ALA A 123 3.41 7.01 -0.03
CA ALA A 123 4.29 7.66 0.93
C ALA A 123 5.73 7.74 0.43
N VAL A 124 6.26 6.65 -0.13
CA VAL A 124 7.59 6.61 -0.75
C VAL A 124 7.71 7.65 -1.86
N ALA A 125 6.71 7.71 -2.76
CA ALA A 125 6.74 8.65 -3.87
C ALA A 125 6.66 10.11 -3.42
N LEU A 126 5.83 10.42 -2.41
CA LEU A 126 5.70 11.77 -1.86
C LEU A 126 6.95 12.21 -1.09
N ILE A 127 7.57 11.31 -0.31
CA ILE A 127 8.84 11.62 0.39
C ILE A 127 9.97 11.80 -0.63
N ALA A 128 10.05 10.96 -1.66
CA ALA A 128 11.02 11.13 -2.73
C ALA A 128 10.84 12.48 -3.45
N TRP A 129 9.59 12.89 -3.71
CA TRP A 129 9.28 14.21 -4.25
C TRP A 129 9.71 15.33 -3.30
N GLY A 130 9.43 15.20 -1.99
CA GLY A 130 9.78 16.18 -0.98
C GLY A 130 11.28 16.37 -0.84
N ASN A 131 12.05 15.28 -0.89
CA ASN A 131 13.51 15.29 -0.86
C ASN A 131 14.16 16.02 -2.04
N ALA A 132 13.45 16.16 -3.16
CA ALA A 132 13.94 16.92 -4.30
C ALA A 132 13.78 18.45 -4.13
N ARG A 133 13.15 18.91 -3.03
CA ARG A 133 12.92 20.32 -2.73
C ARG A 133 14.06 20.91 -1.91
N ARG A 134 14.31 22.22 -2.10
CA ARG A 134 15.32 22.96 -1.33
C ARG A 134 15.00 22.99 0.17
N ASP A 135 13.72 23.15 0.49
CA ASP A 135 13.21 23.06 1.85
C ASP A 135 12.30 21.83 1.98
N VAL A 136 12.92 20.71 2.39
CA VAL A 136 12.25 19.42 2.53
C VAL A 136 11.25 19.42 3.70
N HIS A 137 11.56 20.14 4.78
CA HIS A 137 10.70 20.19 5.97
C HIS A 137 9.38 20.88 5.66
N THR A 138 9.44 22.07 5.05
CA THR A 138 8.24 22.80 4.61
C THR A 138 7.47 22.01 3.55
N ALA A 139 8.15 21.44 2.55
CA ALA A 139 7.51 20.64 1.51
C ALA A 139 6.74 19.44 2.08
N MET A 140 7.32 18.72 3.04
CA MET A 140 6.65 17.58 3.67
C MET A 140 5.48 18.03 4.56
N THR A 141 5.63 19.15 5.27
CA THR A 141 4.54 19.75 6.05
C THR A 141 3.35 20.11 5.17
N ASP A 142 3.59 20.73 4.02
CA ASP A 142 2.53 21.12 3.09
C ASP A 142 1.83 19.91 2.44
N ILE A 143 2.58 18.84 2.11
CA ILE A 143 2.01 17.57 1.66
C ILE A 143 1.05 17.01 2.71
N ILE A 144 1.49 16.92 3.97
CA ILE A 144 0.68 16.38 5.06
C ILE A 144 -0.57 17.24 5.26
N ARG A 145 -0.44 18.57 5.30
CA ARG A 145 -1.58 19.50 5.41
C ARG A 145 -2.58 19.33 4.28
N THR A 146 -2.09 19.22 3.04
CA THR A 146 -2.92 19.00 1.85
C THR A 146 -3.69 17.69 1.94
N LEU A 147 -3.03 16.60 2.36
CA LEU A 147 -3.68 15.30 2.52
C LEU A 147 -4.69 15.29 3.68
N VAL A 148 -4.42 15.98 4.78
CA VAL A 148 -5.36 16.12 5.89
C VAL A 148 -6.62 16.88 5.46
N ALA A 149 -6.47 17.95 4.67
CA ALA A 149 -7.61 18.65 4.07
C ALA A 149 -8.40 17.73 3.11
N ALA A 150 -7.71 16.93 2.30
CA ALA A 150 -8.35 15.95 1.43
C ALA A 150 -9.09 14.85 2.20
N LEU A 151 -8.54 14.39 3.34
CA LEU A 151 -9.20 13.44 4.24
C LEU A 151 -10.49 14.03 4.81
N ALA A 152 -10.45 15.28 5.29
CA ALA A 152 -11.61 15.97 5.84
C ALA A 152 -12.73 16.11 4.79
N ALA A 153 -12.39 16.57 3.59
CA ALA A 153 -13.36 16.69 2.50
C ALA A 153 -13.98 15.34 2.12
N ARG A 154 -13.17 14.28 2.05
CA ARG A 154 -13.68 12.93 1.75
C ARG A 154 -14.56 12.37 2.85
N ALA A 155 -14.25 12.62 4.14
CA ALA A 155 -15.09 12.20 5.25
C ALA A 155 -16.46 12.88 5.17
N ALA A 156 -16.50 14.18 4.85
CA ALA A 156 -17.74 14.91 4.61
C ALA A 156 -18.53 14.37 3.41
N THR A 157 -17.88 14.09 2.28
CA THR A 157 -18.53 13.47 1.11
C THR A 157 -19.11 12.09 1.42
N LEU A 158 -18.36 11.26 2.15
CA LEU A 158 -18.83 9.95 2.60
C LEU A 158 -20.04 10.11 3.54
N SER A 159 -19.98 11.03 4.50
CA SER A 159 -21.09 11.35 5.41
C SER A 159 -22.35 11.78 4.68
N ALA A 160 -22.23 12.68 3.70
CA ALA A 160 -23.36 13.10 2.88
C ALA A 160 -23.95 11.93 2.07
N ALA A 161 -23.12 11.03 1.56
CA ALA A 161 -23.57 9.86 0.81
C ALA A 161 -24.21 8.77 1.69
N VAL A 162 -23.80 8.66 2.95
CA VAL A 162 -24.33 7.70 3.93
C VAL A 162 -25.66 8.19 4.52
N ASN A 163 -25.76 9.49 4.81
CA ASN A 163 -26.93 10.10 5.48
C ASN A 163 -27.95 10.72 4.51
N GLY A 164 -27.68 10.73 3.21
CA GLY A 164 -28.61 11.25 2.19
C GLY A 164 -29.71 10.25 1.80
N GLU A 165 -30.85 10.74 1.32
CA GLU A 165 -32.00 9.93 0.85
C GLU A 165 -31.71 9.10 -0.43
N ALA A 166 -30.57 9.35 -1.08
CA ALA A 166 -30.20 8.64 -2.29
C ALA A 166 -29.68 7.24 -1.92
N ASN A 167 -30.25 6.21 -2.55
CA ASN A 167 -29.79 4.81 -2.57
C ASN A 167 -28.31 4.70 -2.99
N SER A 168 -27.36 5.13 -2.16
CA SER A 168 -25.96 4.85 -2.36
C SER A 168 -25.81 3.34 -2.14
N SER A 169 -25.27 2.65 -3.15
CA SER A 169 -25.07 1.22 -3.03
C SER A 169 -24.14 0.95 -1.83
N ILE A 170 -24.40 -0.11 -1.07
CA ILE A 170 -23.54 -0.54 0.04
C ILE A 170 -22.09 -0.69 -0.44
N GLN A 171 -21.89 -1.08 -1.70
CA GLN A 171 -20.60 -1.14 -2.37
C GLN A 171 -19.92 0.24 -2.47
N ALA A 172 -20.62 1.27 -2.95
CA ALA A 172 -20.08 2.63 -3.05
C ALA A 172 -19.72 3.19 -1.66
N ARG A 173 -20.54 2.88 -0.65
CA ARG A 173 -20.25 3.23 0.76
C ARG A 173 -18.97 2.55 1.25
N TRP A 174 -18.83 1.25 1.01
CA TRP A 174 -17.63 0.50 1.39
C TRP A 174 -16.38 0.97 0.63
N GLU A 175 -16.49 1.30 -0.65
CA GLU A 175 -15.40 1.88 -1.44
C GLU A 175 -14.97 3.24 -0.88
N GLY A 176 -15.93 4.10 -0.56
CA GLY A 176 -15.68 5.37 0.11
C GLY A 176 -14.95 5.20 1.45
N ALA A 177 -15.43 4.31 2.31
CA ALA A 177 -14.82 4.00 3.61
C ALA A 177 -13.41 3.41 3.47
N ARG A 178 -13.21 2.46 2.54
CA ARG A 178 -11.88 1.89 2.24
C ARG A 178 -10.90 2.94 1.78
N SER A 179 -11.37 3.85 0.93
CA SER A 179 -10.57 4.91 0.37
C SER A 179 -10.19 5.97 1.41
N LEU A 180 -11.13 6.31 2.30
CA LEU A 180 -10.88 7.17 3.45
C LEU A 180 -9.87 6.53 4.42
N GLY A 181 -10.06 5.26 4.78
CA GLY A 181 -9.14 4.53 5.66
C GLY A 181 -7.74 4.38 5.07
N ALA A 182 -7.63 4.12 3.77
CA ALA A 182 -6.35 4.03 3.08
C ALA A 182 -5.63 5.41 3.01
N LEU A 183 -6.38 6.50 2.84
CA LEU A 183 -5.82 7.86 2.89
C LEU A 183 -5.35 8.21 4.31
N GLY A 184 -6.12 7.83 5.35
CA GLY A 184 -5.72 7.98 6.74
C GLY A 184 -4.43 7.23 7.05
N ALA A 185 -4.28 6.00 6.55
CA ALA A 185 -3.03 5.25 6.65
C ALA A 185 -1.86 5.95 5.96
N LEU A 186 -2.04 6.49 4.75
CA LEU A 186 -1.00 7.28 4.08
C LEU A 186 -0.55 8.47 4.94
N ILE A 187 -1.49 9.22 5.53
CA ILE A 187 -1.17 10.37 6.39
C ILE A 187 -0.43 9.92 7.64
N ALA A 188 -0.85 8.81 8.28
CA ALA A 188 -0.17 8.25 9.44
C ALA A 188 1.28 7.85 9.13
N ILE A 189 1.52 7.19 7.97
CA ILE A 189 2.87 6.84 7.50
C ILE A 189 3.73 8.10 7.34
N LEU A 190 3.20 9.12 6.67
CA LEU A 190 3.93 10.37 6.41
C LEU A 190 4.22 11.13 7.71
N ALA A 191 3.26 11.19 8.63
CA ALA A 191 3.42 11.86 9.92
C ALA A 191 4.45 11.15 10.80
N ALA A 192 4.44 9.82 10.84
CA ALA A 192 5.44 9.04 11.55
C ALA A 192 6.82 9.15 10.90
N ALA A 193 6.93 9.16 9.57
CA ALA A 193 8.19 9.41 8.88
C ALA A 193 8.73 10.83 9.12
N PHE A 194 7.83 11.81 9.22
CA PHE A 194 8.19 13.18 9.59
C PHE A 194 8.74 13.24 11.02
N ALA A 195 8.02 12.66 11.98
CA ALA A 195 8.45 12.62 13.38
C ALA A 195 9.77 11.85 13.57
N ASP A 196 9.95 10.72 12.88
CA ASP A 196 11.19 9.95 12.93
C ASP A 196 12.39 10.73 12.36
N ARG A 197 12.16 11.56 11.34
CA ARG A 197 13.21 12.34 10.68
C ARG A 197 13.61 13.60 11.44
N TRP A 198 12.64 14.33 11.99
CA TRP A 198 12.86 15.66 12.58
C TRP A 198 12.71 15.70 14.11
N GLY A 199 12.25 14.61 14.73
CA GLY A 199 12.06 14.53 16.18
C GLY A 199 10.84 15.29 16.71
N GLU A 200 9.97 15.78 15.82
CA GLU A 200 8.78 16.57 16.15
C GLU A 200 7.59 16.17 15.26
N PRO A 201 6.35 16.30 15.74
CA PRO A 201 5.17 16.03 14.92
C PRO A 201 4.99 17.11 13.83
N PRO A 202 4.40 16.77 12.67
CA PRO A 202 4.10 17.75 11.64
C PRO A 202 3.06 18.76 12.13
N LEU A 203 3.26 20.03 11.79
CA LEU A 203 2.40 21.11 12.23
C LEU A 203 1.21 21.26 11.28
N VAL A 204 -0.01 21.04 11.81
CA VAL A 204 -1.26 21.13 11.05
C VAL A 204 -2.19 22.15 11.74
N PRO A 205 -2.06 23.46 11.43
CA PRO A 205 -2.79 24.52 12.15
C PRO A 205 -4.32 24.38 12.07
N ALA A 206 -4.82 23.80 10.97
CA ALA A 206 -6.25 23.62 10.72
C ALA A 206 -6.93 22.75 11.79
N LEU A 207 -6.19 21.94 12.55
CA LEU A 207 -6.72 21.09 13.62
C LEU A 207 -7.03 21.84 14.93
N GLY A 208 -6.77 23.15 15.01
CA GLY A 208 -7.21 23.99 16.13
C GLY A 208 -6.69 23.55 17.51
N GLY A 209 -5.47 22.99 17.57
CA GLY A 209 -4.86 22.46 18.80
C GLY A 209 -5.10 20.97 19.06
N ARG A 210 -5.93 20.31 18.25
CA ARG A 210 -6.04 18.84 18.27
C ARG A 210 -4.83 18.19 17.62
N SER A 211 -4.37 17.07 18.19
CA SER A 211 -3.28 16.29 17.60
C SER A 211 -3.73 15.61 16.30
N LEU A 212 -2.81 15.51 15.33
CA LEU A 212 -3.04 14.80 14.07
C LEU A 212 -3.43 13.33 14.34
N ALA A 213 -2.78 12.68 15.30
CA ALA A 213 -3.10 11.30 15.68
C ALA A 213 -4.55 11.15 16.16
N ALA A 214 -5.03 12.05 17.01
CA ALA A 214 -6.42 12.02 17.49
C ALA A 214 -7.43 12.31 16.36
N TYR A 215 -7.10 13.18 15.42
CA TYR A 215 -7.96 13.44 14.26
C TYR A 215 -8.04 12.23 13.32
N LEU A 216 -6.90 11.59 13.04
CA LEU A 216 -6.85 10.36 12.25
C LEU A 216 -7.62 9.23 12.92
N ALA A 217 -7.49 9.05 14.25
CA ALA A 217 -8.25 8.05 15.00
C ALA A 217 -9.76 8.21 14.77
N SER A 218 -10.30 9.43 14.93
CA SER A 218 -11.73 9.68 14.65
C SER A 218 -12.12 9.41 13.20
N ALA A 219 -11.26 9.74 12.23
CA ALA A 219 -11.53 9.42 10.83
C ALA A 219 -11.59 7.90 10.58
N LEU A 220 -10.72 7.12 11.23
CA LEU A 220 -10.70 5.65 11.10
C LEU A 220 -11.88 5.00 11.84
N ASP A 221 -12.24 5.51 13.02
CA ASP A 221 -13.43 5.07 13.75
C ASP A 221 -14.69 5.31 12.91
N TYR A 222 -14.79 6.48 12.29
CA TYR A 222 -15.87 6.80 11.37
C TYR A 222 -15.88 5.90 10.12
N CYS A 223 -14.71 5.49 9.59
CA CYS A 223 -14.64 4.52 8.49
C CYS A 223 -15.27 3.18 8.88
N ASP A 224 -14.96 2.69 10.08
CA ASP A 224 -15.51 1.43 10.58
C ASP A 224 -17.03 1.58 10.79
N GLU A 225 -17.48 2.68 11.41
CA GLU A 225 -18.90 2.96 11.62
C GLU A 225 -19.69 3.04 10.31
N ALA A 226 -19.23 3.88 9.36
CA ALA A 226 -19.84 4.05 8.04
C ALA A 226 -19.86 2.74 7.22
N SER A 227 -18.93 1.83 7.47
CA SER A 227 -18.88 0.55 6.75
C SER A 227 -19.82 -0.50 7.36
N LEU A 228 -19.95 -0.53 8.69
CA LEU A 228 -20.62 -1.59 9.44
C LEU A 228 -22.08 -1.29 9.77
N GLN A 229 -22.41 -0.03 10.05
CA GLN A 229 -23.75 0.35 10.51
C GLN A 229 -24.67 0.69 9.33
N VAL A 230 -25.96 0.39 9.47
CA VAL A 230 -26.97 0.84 8.49
C VAL A 230 -27.22 2.33 8.67
N ASP A 231 -27.31 2.78 9.92
CA ASP A 231 -27.54 4.17 10.32
C ASP A 231 -26.28 4.76 10.98
N ALA A 232 -25.16 4.79 10.25
CA ALA A 232 -23.92 5.36 10.79
C ALA A 232 -24.12 6.84 11.12
N LEU A 233 -23.63 7.28 12.27
CA LEU A 233 -23.73 8.68 12.67
C LEU A 233 -23.06 9.59 11.65
N PRO A 234 -23.58 10.81 11.41
CA PRO A 234 -22.93 11.75 10.52
C PRO A 234 -21.53 12.11 11.04
N TRP A 235 -20.61 12.33 10.11
CA TRP A 235 -19.31 12.93 10.42
C TRP A 235 -19.51 14.27 11.12
N THR A 236 -19.04 14.37 12.37
CA THR A 236 -19.26 15.52 13.26
C THR A 236 -18.04 16.43 13.39
N GLU A 237 -16.87 16.04 12.87
CA GLU A 237 -15.71 16.92 12.93
C GLU A 237 -15.92 18.16 12.06
N PRO A 238 -15.47 19.34 12.53
CA PRO A 238 -15.60 20.57 11.78
C PRO A 238 -14.83 20.49 10.46
N PRO A 239 -15.35 21.13 9.39
CA PRO A 239 -14.63 21.21 8.13
C PRO A 239 -13.30 21.93 8.36
N LEU A 240 -12.20 21.32 7.91
CA LEU A 240 -10.89 21.94 7.99
C LEU A 240 -10.80 23.03 6.93
N ALA A 241 -10.51 24.26 7.36
CA ALA A 241 -10.24 25.36 6.44
C ALA A 241 -9.01 25.02 5.59
N SER A 242 -9.18 25.03 4.27
CA SER A 242 -8.13 24.79 3.29
C SER A 242 -7.92 26.05 2.47
N SER A 243 -6.67 26.45 2.28
CA SER A 243 -6.28 27.54 1.37
C SER A 243 -6.09 27.08 -0.08
N LEU A 244 -6.40 25.81 -0.37
CA LEU A 244 -6.28 25.24 -1.72
C LEU A 244 -7.37 25.80 -2.64
N ALA A 245 -7.05 25.91 -3.93
CA ALA A 245 -7.99 26.36 -4.94
C ALA A 245 -9.22 25.44 -5.03
N ASP A 246 -10.36 26.02 -5.43
CA ASP A 246 -11.61 25.28 -5.64
C ASP A 246 -11.40 24.06 -6.55
N GLY A 247 -11.98 22.92 -6.18
CA GLY A 247 -11.85 21.65 -6.91
C GLY A 247 -10.54 20.87 -6.68
N THR A 248 -9.53 21.44 -6.00
CA THR A 248 -8.27 20.72 -5.73
C THR A 248 -8.47 19.48 -4.86
N LEU A 249 -9.30 19.59 -3.82
CA LEU A 249 -9.58 18.47 -2.91
C LEU A 249 -10.35 17.34 -3.62
N GLU A 250 -11.27 17.71 -4.52
CA GLU A 250 -12.00 16.75 -5.36
C GLU A 250 -11.04 16.06 -6.34
N LEU A 251 -10.13 16.81 -6.97
CA LEU A 251 -9.10 16.25 -7.86
C LEU A 251 -8.21 15.26 -7.11
N ILE A 252 -7.67 15.62 -5.94
CA ILE A 252 -6.86 14.74 -5.11
C ILE A 252 -7.65 13.47 -4.75
N GLY A 253 -8.91 13.65 -4.33
CA GLY A 253 -9.79 12.55 -4.02
C GLY A 253 -10.04 11.60 -5.20
N GLY A 254 -10.30 12.14 -6.40
CA GLY A 254 -10.49 11.36 -7.61
C GLY A 254 -9.24 10.62 -8.04
N ARG A 255 -8.06 11.25 -7.96
CA ARG A 255 -6.78 10.59 -8.28
C ARG A 255 -6.41 9.51 -7.28
N TRP A 256 -6.69 9.73 -5.99
CA TRP A 256 -6.52 8.73 -4.96
C TRP A 256 -7.39 7.50 -5.22
N GLN A 257 -8.67 7.70 -5.50
CA GLN A 257 -9.60 6.62 -5.81
C GLN A 257 -9.13 5.83 -7.05
N ALA A 258 -8.79 6.53 -8.14
CA ALA A 258 -8.31 5.90 -9.36
C ALA A 258 -7.03 5.07 -9.14
N PHE A 259 -6.14 5.51 -8.23
CA PHE A 259 -4.96 4.73 -7.86
C PHE A 259 -5.30 3.48 -7.05
N LEU A 260 -6.27 3.56 -6.14
CA LEU A 260 -6.76 2.40 -5.40
C LEU A 260 -7.37 1.35 -6.34
N ASP A 261 -8.17 1.78 -7.31
CA ASP A 261 -8.91 0.90 -8.22
C ASP A 261 -8.03 0.23 -9.29
N ALA A 262 -6.93 0.88 -9.70
CA ALA A 262 -6.06 0.39 -10.77
C ALA A 262 -5.35 -0.94 -10.46
N GLY A 263 -5.22 -1.31 -9.17
CA GLY A 263 -4.49 -2.50 -8.73
C GLY A 263 -2.97 -2.40 -8.93
N LEU A 264 -2.18 -3.06 -8.10
CA LEU A 264 -0.72 -2.93 -8.15
C LEU A 264 -0.06 -3.80 -9.25
N PRO A 265 0.99 -3.33 -9.95
CA PRO A 265 1.56 -1.98 -9.91
C PRO A 265 0.78 -0.99 -10.79
N ALA A 266 0.59 0.24 -10.31
CA ALA A 266 -0.12 1.31 -11.03
C ALA A 266 0.71 2.61 -11.10
N PRO A 267 1.88 2.62 -11.78
CA PRO A 267 2.82 3.75 -11.74
C PRO A 267 2.22 5.05 -12.30
N ARG A 268 1.37 4.96 -13.35
CA ARG A 268 0.72 6.14 -13.94
C ARG A 268 -0.34 6.76 -13.02
N ALA A 269 -1.12 5.92 -12.33
CA ALA A 269 -2.13 6.41 -11.40
C ALA A 269 -1.46 6.99 -10.13
N LEU A 270 -0.39 6.34 -9.66
CA LEU A 270 0.46 6.85 -8.58
C LEU A 270 1.05 8.22 -8.94
N SER A 271 1.66 8.37 -10.13
CA SER A 271 2.24 9.65 -10.55
C SER A 271 1.18 10.74 -10.67
N ALA A 272 -0.03 10.40 -11.14
CA ALA A 272 -1.14 11.36 -11.23
C ALA A 272 -1.64 11.80 -9.85
N PHE A 273 -1.67 10.89 -8.87
CA PHE A 273 -1.98 11.24 -7.48
C PHE A 273 -0.90 12.14 -6.86
N VAL A 274 0.38 11.77 -7.01
CA VAL A 274 1.50 12.59 -6.50
C VAL A 274 1.48 13.99 -7.10
N ALA A 275 1.24 14.12 -8.42
CA ALA A 275 1.15 15.41 -9.08
C ALA A 275 -0.05 16.27 -8.60
N ALA A 276 -1.15 15.63 -8.17
CA ALA A 276 -2.31 16.35 -7.63
C ALA A 276 -2.06 16.87 -6.20
N VAL A 277 -1.32 16.12 -5.38
CA VAL A 277 -0.98 16.50 -3.99
C VAL A 277 0.18 17.50 -3.96
N ALA A 278 1.16 17.30 -4.85
CA ALA A 278 2.43 17.98 -4.84
C ALA A 278 2.79 18.41 -6.28
N PRO A 279 2.18 19.48 -6.81
CA PRO A 279 2.35 19.88 -8.20
C PRO A 279 3.80 20.27 -8.51
N PRO A 280 4.30 20.00 -9.73
CA PRO A 280 5.63 20.43 -10.13
C PRO A 280 5.73 21.95 -9.99
N VAL A 281 6.87 22.42 -9.46
CA VAL A 281 7.13 23.87 -9.43
C VAL A 281 7.51 24.24 -10.85
N VAL A 282 6.71 25.12 -11.45
CA VAL A 282 6.98 25.75 -12.75
C VAL A 282 8.14 26.73 -12.60
#